data_AF-A0A1G9XPW3-F1
#
_entry.id   AF-A0A1G9XPW3-F1
#
_cell.length_a   1.000
_cell.length_b   1.000
_cell.length_c   1.000
_cell.angle_alpha   90.00
_cell.angle_beta   90.00
_cell.angle_gamma   90.00
#
_symmetry.space_group_name_H-M   'P 1'
#
loop_
_entity.id
_entity.type
_entity.pdbx_description
1 polymer ?
#
loop_
_entity_poly.entity_id
_entity_poly.type
_entity_poly.pdbx_seq_one_letter_code
_entity_poly.pdbx_strand_id
1 'polypeptide(L)' 'MLSSQLTEERGVEPTEETGGELSTCPLCELAHGTRTDLRVHLMTSHNKSEITEILLQAYEEPLAPL' A
#
# COMPACT_ATOMS: atom_id res chain seq x y z
N MET A 1 -13.59 29.71 21.46
CA MET A 1 -14.73 28.82 21.15
C MET A 1 -14.46 28.25 19.78
N LEU A 2 -14.72 26.95 19.63
CA LEU A 2 -14.12 26.06 18.65
C LEU A 2 -14.64 26.29 17.24
N SER A 3 -13.77 26.17 16.24
CA SER A 3 -14.19 25.89 14.86
C SER A 3 -13.16 24.96 14.22
N SER A 4 -13.02 23.79 14.82
CA SER A 4 -12.34 22.63 14.28
C SER A 4 -13.10 22.15 13.05
N GLN A 5 -12.67 22.56 11.86
CA GLN A 5 -13.14 22.01 10.59
C GLN A 5 -11.95 21.94 9.63
N LEU A 6 -11.10 20.92 9.83
CA LEU A 6 -10.37 20.35 8.71
C LEU A 6 -11.02 18.98 8.46
N THR A 7 -11.99 19.02 7.55
CA THR A 7 -12.52 17.90 6.78
C THR A 7 -11.37 16.95 6.41
N GLU A 8 -11.42 15.72 6.93
CA GLU A 8 -11.93 14.55 6.21
C GLU A 8 -10.88 13.96 5.26
N GLU A 9 -10.50 12.74 5.60
CA GLU A 9 -10.13 11.64 4.72
C GLU A 9 -9.19 12.00 3.54
N ARG A 10 -7.90 11.70 3.69
CA ARG A 10 -7.00 11.50 2.55
C ARG A 10 -7.38 10.19 1.84
N GLY A 11 -8.58 10.15 1.27
CA GLY A 11 -8.99 9.19 0.25
C GLY A 11 -8.22 9.53 -1.01
N VAL A 12 -7.10 8.83 -1.23
CA VAL A 12 -6.44 8.83 -2.53
C VAL A 12 -7.30 7.93 -3.40
N GLU A 13 -8.31 8.53 -4.03
CA GLU A 13 -9.13 7.87 -5.05
C GLU A 13 -8.17 7.24 -6.09
N PRO A 14 -8.24 5.92 -6.35
CA PRO A 14 -7.41 5.29 -7.37
C PRO A 14 -7.86 5.82 -8.73
N THR A 15 -7.12 6.78 -9.25
CA THR A 15 -7.21 7.15 -10.66
C THR A 15 -6.49 6.06 -11.44
N GLU A 16 -7.28 5.08 -11.87
CA GLU A 16 -6.94 4.21 -12.98
C GLU A 16 -6.45 5.07 -14.15
N GLU A 17 -5.48 4.58 -14.93
CA GLU A 17 -4.96 5.16 -16.18
C GLU A 17 -3.78 6.16 -16.11
N THR A 18 -2.56 5.67 -15.88
CA THR A 18 -1.36 6.21 -16.54
C THR A 18 -0.22 5.19 -16.51
N GLY A 19 0.19 4.73 -17.69
CA GLY A 19 1.24 3.74 -17.93
C GLY A 19 2.65 4.24 -17.62
N GLY A 20 2.93 4.42 -16.34
CA GLY A 20 4.28 4.30 -15.77
C GLY A 20 4.22 3.22 -14.71
N GLU A 21 5.23 2.35 -14.63
CA GLU A 21 5.35 1.32 -13.57
C GLU A 21 5.50 2.00 -12.19
N LEU A 22 4.38 2.48 -11.64
CA LEU A 22 4.29 2.94 -10.27
C LEU A 22 4.35 1.72 -9.36
N SER A 23 5.16 1.81 -8.32
CA SER A 23 5.27 0.73 -7.34
C SER A 23 4.12 0.87 -6.36
N THR A 24 3.07 0.05 -6.54
CA THR A 24 1.87 0.07 -5.72
C THR A 24 2.07 -0.74 -4.43
N CYS A 25 1.46 -0.27 -3.34
CA CYS A 25 1.47 -0.99 -2.08
C CYS A 25 0.43 -2.13 -2.09
N PRO A 26 0.79 -3.38 -1.78
CA PRO A 26 -0.18 -4.48 -1.75
C PRO A 26 -1.13 -4.47 -0.54
N LEU A 27 -0.91 -3.57 0.44
CA LEU A 27 -1.72 -3.48 1.67
C LEU A 27 -2.83 -2.42 1.58
N CYS A 28 -2.55 -1.31 0.90
CA CYS A 28 -3.47 -0.17 0.82
C CYS A 28 -3.62 0.37 -0.61
N GLU A 29 -3.04 -0.33 -1.59
CA GLU A 29 -3.14 -0.02 -3.02
C GLU A 29 -2.62 1.38 -3.41
N LEU A 30 -1.89 2.03 -2.50
CA LEU A 30 -1.32 3.34 -2.71
C LEU A 30 -0.20 3.28 -3.75
N ALA A 31 -0.32 4.12 -4.78
CA ALA A 31 0.68 4.21 -5.84
C ALA A 31 1.84 5.13 -5.43
N HIS A 32 3.07 4.60 -5.48
CA HIS A 32 4.28 5.37 -5.23
C HIS A 32 5.10 5.56 -6.51
N GLY A 33 5.64 6.76 -6.69
CA GLY A 33 6.48 7.11 -7.85
C GLY A 33 7.86 6.44 -7.85
N THR A 34 8.33 5.93 -6.71
CA THR A 34 9.63 5.26 -6.62
C THR A 34 9.60 4.07 -5.65
N ARG A 35 10.49 3.09 -5.89
CA ARG A 35 10.67 1.94 -4.99
C ARG A 35 11.09 2.34 -3.57
N THR A 36 11.86 3.42 -3.43
CA THR A 36 12.29 3.93 -2.12
C THR A 36 11.11 4.46 -1.32
N ASP A 37 10.23 5.22 -1.97
CA ASP A 37 9.03 5.77 -1.34
C ASP A 37 8.08 4.65 -0.92
N LEU A 38 7.88 3.64 -1.77
CA LEU A 38 7.13 2.43 -1.39
C LEU A 38 7.74 1.72 -0.18
N ARG A 39 9.08 1.56 -0.13
CA ARG A 39 9.76 0.94 1.01
C ARG A 39 9.54 1.72 2.31
N VAL A 40 9.69 3.05 2.27
CA VAL A 40 9.47 3.90 3.44
C VAL A 40 8.00 3.84 3.87
N HIS A 41 7.07 3.87 2.92
CA HIS A 41 5.65 3.71 3.19
C HIS A 41 5.35 2.38 3.89
N LEU A 42 5.83 1.26 3.36
CA LEU A 42 5.69 -0.06 4.00
C LEU A 42 6.23 -0.04 5.43
N MET A 43 7.40 0.54 5.67
CA MET A 43 8.02 0.55 7.00
C MET A 43 7.37 1.52 8.01
N THR A 44 6.63 2.54 7.56
CA THR A 44 6.08 3.61 8.42
C THR A 44 4.56 3.54 8.56
N SER A 45 3.87 3.06 7.55
CA SER A 45 2.40 3.04 7.47
C SER A 45 1.82 1.67 7.81
N HIS A 46 2.61 0.61 7.64
CA HIS A 46 2.19 -0.76 7.93
C HIS A 46 3.06 -1.40 9.00
N ASN A 47 2.46 -2.27 9.81
CA ASN A 47 3.24 -3.01 10.78
C ASN A 47 4.03 -4.13 10.09
N LYS A 48 5.16 -4.52 10.69
CA LYS A 48 5.98 -5.63 10.17
C LYS A 48 5.18 -6.93 10.09
N SER A 49 4.24 -7.14 11.01
CA SER A 49 3.36 -8.32 10.99
C SER A 49 2.49 -8.39 9.74
N GLU A 50 1.82 -7.30 9.38
CA GLU A 50 0.93 -7.23 8.20
C GLU A 50 1.70 -7.45 6.90
N ILE A 51 2.89 -6.85 6.79
CA ILE A 51 3.79 -7.05 5.65
C ILE A 51 4.24 -8.52 5.57
N THR A 52 4.54 -9.12 6.71
CA THR A 52 5.01 -10.52 6.78
C THR A 52 3.91 -11.49 6.37
N GLU A 53 2.65 -11.26 6.79
CA GLU A 53 1.52 -12.11 6.40
C GLU A 53 1.30 -12.12 4.88
N ILE A 54 1.36 -10.96 4.22
CA ILE A 54 1.24 -10.90 2.76
C ILE A 54 2.41 -11.60 2.06
N LEU A 55 3.63 -11.41 2.55
CA LEU A 55 4.80 -12.08 1.99
C LEU A 55 4.73 -13.61 2.17
N LEU A 56 4.18 -14.09 3.28
CA LEU A 56 3.95 -15.51 3.53
C LEU A 56 2.88 -16.06 2.58
N GLN A 57 1.73 -15.38 2.46
CA GLN A 57 0.65 -15.77 1.54
C GLN A 57 1.16 -15.89 0.10
N ALA A 58 1.93 -14.90 -0.37
CA ALA A 58 2.54 -14.92 -1.71
C ALA A 58 3.56 -16.06 -1.91
N TYR A 59 4.19 -16.53 -0.83
CA TYR A 59 5.12 -17.67 -0.85
C TYR A 59 4.40 -19.02 -0.77
N GLU A 60 3.21 -19.09 -0.18
CA GLU A 60 2.40 -20.30 -0.06
C GLU A 60 1.60 -20.61 -1.34
N GLU A 61 1.19 -19.58 -2.09
CA GLU A 61 0.45 -19.70 -3.36
C GLU A 61 1.14 -20.58 -4.44
N PRO A 62 2.47 -20.62 -4.61
CA PRO A 62 3.12 -21.52 -5.57
C PRO A 62 3.17 -23.00 -5.17
N LEU A 63 2.62 -23.42 -4.02
CA LEU A 63 2.67 -24.81 -3.54
C LEU A 63 1.36 -25.61 -3.73
N ALA A 64 0.47 -25.19 -4.63
CA ALA A 64 -0.63 -26.06 -5.05
C ALA A 64 -0.05 -27.27 -5.82
N PRO A 65 -0.13 -28.51 -5.29
CA PRO A 65 0.32 -29.69 -6.01
C PRO A 65 -0.68 -29.96 -7.14
N LEU A 66 -0.18 -30.11 -8.37
CA LEU A 66 -0.91 -30.70 -9.50
C LEU A 66 -1.16 -32.19 -9.28
#